data_AF-A0AAW4PLH2-F1
#
_entry.id   AF-A0AAW4PLH2-F1
#
_cell.length_a   1.000
_cell.length_b   1.000
_cell.length_c   1.000
_cell.angle_alpha   90.00
_cell.angle_beta   90.00
_cell.angle_gamma   90.00
#
_symmetry.space_group_name_H-M   'P 1'
#
loop_
_entity.id
_entity.type
_entity.pdbx_description
1 polymer ?
#
loop_
_entity_poly.entity_id
_entity_poly.type
_entity_poly.pdbx_seq_one_letter_code
_entity_poly.pdbx_strand_id
1 'polypeptide(L)'
;MPVYPSVRDHGVSLCERAGYDVTVHEGLAGPPALAEPGQSAVGLVDAEDPRPVAIEPLTEADVGPSGLVPRFADALREDRDCLFVVPSTEATGTTLTQVVATVLGDPACVAVDEPDGRHFYKGPDRVPLSDGSYACARAPASDLQWREVRVDEGRPRLELSVGTEVVAVFEHVDALGDAGRHAFQHAYRRADDGRFEVTAGGEVIERFPGPTAMRRGGYAPVPMPIVPEHLFPADADRSRWAVCQPDGGRDVLTVAGLHAWA
;
A
#
# COMPACT_ATOMS: atom_id res chain seq x y z
N MET A 1 -16.68 -1.15 0.25
CA MET A 1 -17.16 -2.35 0.99
C MET A 1 -17.38 -1.94 2.43
N PRO A 2 -18.43 -2.42 3.12
CA PRO A 2 -18.64 -2.02 4.49
C PRO A 2 -17.53 -2.60 5.36
N VAL A 3 -16.79 -1.72 6.03
CA VAL A 3 -16.03 -2.08 7.23
C VAL A 3 -17.05 -2.70 8.19
N TYR A 4 -16.76 -3.90 8.71
CA TYR A 4 -17.61 -4.47 9.76
C TYR A 4 -17.56 -3.50 10.95
N PRO A 5 -18.70 -2.94 11.43
CA PRO A 5 -18.71 -2.00 12.54
C PRO A 5 -17.89 -2.52 13.75
N SER A 6 -17.93 -3.83 13.98
CA SER A 6 -17.16 -4.52 15.02
C SER A 6 -15.63 -4.37 14.91
N VAL A 7 -15.07 -4.16 13.71
CA VAL A 7 -13.61 -3.99 13.51
C VAL A 7 -13.19 -2.58 13.90
N ARG A 8 -13.86 -1.55 13.39
CA ARG A 8 -13.57 -0.16 13.77
C ARG A 8 -13.82 0.05 15.27
N ASP A 9 -14.97 -0.40 15.76
CA ASP A 9 -15.39 -0.17 17.15
C ASP A 9 -14.46 -0.86 18.15
N HIS A 10 -13.79 -1.96 17.76
CA HIS A 10 -12.75 -2.56 18.58
C HIS A 10 -11.52 -1.65 18.72
N GLY A 11 -11.01 -1.09 17.61
CA GLY A 11 -9.90 -0.13 17.65
C GLY A 11 -10.23 1.11 18.47
N VAL A 12 -11.44 1.66 18.31
CA VAL A 12 -11.94 2.77 19.14
C VAL A 12 -11.90 2.40 20.61
N SER A 13 -12.45 1.24 20.96
CA SER A 13 -12.52 0.78 22.35
C SER A 13 -11.13 0.50 22.96
N LEU A 14 -10.15 0.08 22.17
CA LEU A 14 -8.75 -0.05 22.61
C LEU A 14 -8.15 1.31 22.96
N CYS A 15 -8.26 2.27 22.05
CA CYS A 15 -7.77 3.64 22.28
C CYS A 15 -8.42 4.28 23.51
N GLU A 16 -9.75 4.18 23.65
CA GLU A 16 -10.46 4.73 24.83
C GLU A 16 -9.96 4.11 26.14
N ARG A 17 -9.73 2.80 26.18
CA ARG A 17 -9.15 2.13 27.36
C ARG A 17 -7.73 2.58 27.65
N ALA A 18 -6.95 2.86 26.61
CA ALA A 18 -5.61 3.40 26.72
C ALA A 18 -5.58 4.89 27.10
N GLY A 19 -6.73 5.54 27.32
CA GLY A 19 -6.81 6.93 27.79
C GLY A 19 -6.89 7.98 26.68
N TYR A 20 -7.30 7.58 25.47
CA TYR A 20 -7.50 8.48 24.34
C TYR A 20 -8.95 8.95 24.19
N ASP A 21 -9.11 10.16 23.68
CA ASP A 21 -10.39 10.70 23.22
C ASP A 21 -10.55 10.42 21.72
N VAL A 22 -11.56 9.65 21.32
CA VAL A 22 -11.71 9.17 19.93
C VAL A 22 -12.82 9.90 19.18
N THR A 23 -12.48 10.41 17.99
CA THR A 23 -13.44 10.96 17.03
C THR A 23 -13.62 10.01 15.85
N VAL A 24 -14.85 9.60 15.57
CA VAL A 24 -15.20 8.76 14.42
C VAL A 24 -15.61 9.63 13.24
N HIS A 25 -15.06 9.34 12.06
CA HIS A 25 -15.35 10.05 10.82
C HIS A 25 -16.15 9.15 9.87
N GLU A 26 -17.22 9.70 9.28
CA GLU A 26 -18.03 9.03 8.26
C GLU A 26 -17.62 9.44 6.83
N GLY A 27 -16.59 10.30 6.71
CA GLY A 27 -16.07 10.82 5.44
C GLY A 27 -14.92 9.99 4.88
N LEU A 28 -14.54 10.30 3.63
CA LEU A 28 -13.40 9.68 2.93
C LEU A 28 -12.07 10.41 3.16
N ALA A 29 -12.07 11.49 3.97
CA ALA A 29 -10.89 12.30 4.22
C ALA A 29 -10.29 11.95 5.59
N GLY A 30 -9.04 11.47 5.59
CA GLY A 30 -8.36 11.02 6.80
C GLY A 30 -8.77 9.62 7.26
N PRO A 31 -8.28 9.17 8.43
CA PRO A 31 -8.58 7.85 8.94
C PRO A 31 -10.07 7.74 9.35
N PRO A 32 -10.68 6.54 9.28
CA PRO A 32 -12.06 6.34 9.72
C PRO A 32 -12.34 6.70 11.19
N ALA A 33 -11.32 6.65 12.04
CA ALA A 33 -11.35 7.25 13.37
C ALA A 33 -9.98 7.77 13.76
N LEU A 34 -9.96 8.85 14.54
CA LEU A 34 -8.77 9.49 15.06
C LEU A 34 -8.86 9.53 16.58
N ALA A 35 -7.82 9.03 17.26
CA ALA A 35 -7.71 9.05 18.70
C ALA A 35 -6.67 10.10 19.12
N GLU A 36 -7.07 11.09 19.92
CA GLU A 36 -6.16 12.08 20.49
C GLU A 36 -5.80 11.71 21.94
N PRO A 37 -4.53 11.88 22.34
CA PRO A 37 -4.08 11.45 23.66
C PRO A 37 -4.68 12.35 24.76
N GLY A 38 -5.41 11.73 25.70
CA GLY A 38 -5.85 12.37 26.93
C GLY A 38 -4.73 12.43 27.97
N GLN A 39 -5.03 12.99 29.16
CA GLN A 39 -4.03 13.18 30.23
C GLN A 39 -3.46 11.87 30.80
N SER A 40 -4.20 10.78 30.69
CA SER A 40 -3.81 9.45 31.14
C SER A 40 -3.48 8.50 29.98
N ALA A 41 -3.25 9.05 28.78
CA ALA A 41 -2.97 8.24 27.60
C ALA A 41 -1.66 7.45 27.77
N VAL A 42 -1.71 6.16 27.42
CA VAL A 42 -0.54 5.29 27.29
C VAL A 42 -0.25 5.14 25.81
N GLY A 43 0.92 5.58 25.34
CA GLY A 43 1.22 5.58 23.91
C GLY A 43 1.19 4.20 23.26
N LEU A 44 0.88 4.17 21.96
CA LEU A 44 0.68 2.92 21.21
C LEU A 44 1.97 2.15 20.97
N VAL A 45 3.05 2.87 20.62
CA VAL A 45 4.37 2.28 20.34
C VAL A 45 5.38 2.64 21.43
N ASP A 46 5.37 3.89 21.89
CA ASP A 46 6.10 4.33 23.07
C ASP A 46 5.11 4.70 24.18
N ALA A 47 5.07 3.89 25.24
CA ALA A 47 4.14 4.07 26.35
C ALA A 47 4.27 5.44 27.04
N GLU A 48 5.46 6.07 27.00
CA GLU A 48 5.77 7.33 27.68
C GLU A 48 5.56 8.57 26.78
N ASP A 49 5.42 8.39 25.47
CA ASP A 49 5.20 9.48 24.48
C ASP A 49 3.92 9.24 23.67
N PRO A 50 2.73 9.46 24.26
CA PRO A 50 1.47 9.22 23.57
C PRO A 50 1.25 10.25 22.44
N ARG A 51 1.07 9.73 21.22
CA ARG A 51 0.79 10.51 20.00
C ARG A 51 -0.63 10.25 19.50
N PRO A 52 -1.21 11.15 18.68
CA PRO A 52 -2.47 10.85 18.00
C PRO A 52 -2.37 9.54 17.22
N VAL A 53 -3.43 8.72 17.27
CA VAL A 53 -3.49 7.42 16.60
C VAL A 53 -4.54 7.46 15.49
N ALA A 54 -4.10 7.19 14.26
CA ALA A 54 -4.98 6.89 13.15
C ALA A 54 -5.48 5.45 13.28
N ILE A 55 -6.80 5.27 13.43
CA ILE A 55 -7.43 3.95 13.54
C ILE A 55 -7.88 3.52 12.15
N GLU A 56 -7.22 2.51 11.61
CA GLU A 56 -7.37 2.03 10.24
C GLU A 56 -7.96 0.61 10.22
N PRO A 57 -9.30 0.48 10.26
CA PRO A 57 -9.93 -0.81 10.07
C PRO A 57 -9.71 -1.32 8.63
N LEU A 58 -9.31 -2.58 8.53
CA LEU A 58 -9.08 -3.29 7.29
C LEU A 58 -10.15 -4.36 7.07
N THR A 59 -10.33 -4.71 5.81
CA THR A 59 -11.09 -5.84 5.31
C THR A 59 -10.13 -6.83 4.65
N GLU A 60 -10.60 -8.02 4.30
CA GLU A 60 -9.80 -8.98 3.53
C GLU A 60 -9.34 -8.43 2.18
N ALA A 61 -10.05 -7.44 1.61
CA ALA A 61 -9.76 -6.89 0.29
C ALA A 61 -8.61 -5.86 0.29
N ASP A 62 -8.32 -5.25 1.44
CA ASP A 62 -7.39 -4.12 1.58
C ASP A 62 -6.30 -4.36 2.65
N VAL A 63 -6.25 -5.55 3.26
CA VAL A 63 -5.14 -5.98 4.14
C VAL A 63 -3.79 -6.16 3.41
N GLY A 64 -3.80 -6.13 2.07
CA GLY A 64 -2.58 -6.19 1.27
C GLY A 64 -1.80 -4.86 1.24
N PRO A 65 -0.55 -4.89 0.74
CA PRO A 65 0.34 -3.72 0.70
C PRO A 65 -0.28 -2.47 0.05
N SER A 66 -1.05 -2.65 -1.03
CA SER A 66 -1.69 -1.54 -1.77
C SER A 66 -2.77 -0.81 -0.97
N GLY A 67 -3.41 -1.46 0.01
CA GLY A 67 -4.36 -0.82 0.92
C GLY A 67 -3.68 -0.29 2.18
N LEU A 68 -2.68 -1.02 2.67
CA LEU A 68 -2.03 -0.77 3.95
C LEU A 68 -1.01 0.39 3.90
N VAL A 69 -0.10 0.37 2.93
CA VAL A 69 1.05 1.29 2.91
C VAL A 69 0.63 2.75 2.72
N PRO A 70 -0.32 3.10 1.82
CA PRO A 70 -0.78 4.48 1.69
C PRO A 70 -1.37 5.05 2.98
N ARG A 71 -2.17 4.26 3.72
CA ARG A 71 -2.75 4.67 5.01
C ARG A 71 -1.67 4.91 6.06
N PHE A 72 -0.66 4.04 6.10
CA PHE A 72 0.47 4.21 7.00
C PHE A 72 1.28 5.47 6.65
N ALA A 73 1.55 5.71 5.37
CA ALA A 73 2.23 6.91 4.91
C ALA A 73 1.45 8.19 5.25
N ASP A 74 0.12 8.14 5.15
CA ASP A 74 -0.75 9.24 5.55
C ASP A 74 -0.70 9.51 7.05
N ALA A 75 -0.73 8.46 7.88
CA ALA A 75 -0.59 8.59 9.34
C ALA A 75 0.75 9.26 9.70
N LEU A 76 1.87 8.77 9.15
CA LEU A 76 3.19 9.33 9.46
C LEU A 76 3.36 10.77 8.98
N ARG A 77 2.81 11.13 7.82
CA ARG A 77 2.86 12.51 7.31
C ARG A 77 2.13 13.51 8.22
N GLU A 78 1.08 13.03 8.87
CA GLU A 78 0.28 13.80 9.83
C GLU A 78 0.79 13.65 11.27
N ASP A 79 2.00 13.11 11.47
CA ASP A 79 2.66 12.82 12.76
C ASP A 79 1.85 11.91 13.70
N ARG A 80 1.18 10.90 13.15
CA ARG A 80 0.32 9.96 13.90
C ARG A 80 0.92 8.57 13.94
N ASP A 81 0.68 7.86 15.05
CA ASP A 81 0.86 6.41 15.06
C ASP A 81 -0.30 5.76 14.31
N CYS A 82 -0.08 4.58 13.72
CA CYS A 82 -1.11 3.89 12.95
C CYS A 82 -1.54 2.59 13.63
N LEU A 83 -2.81 2.50 14.02
CA LEU A 83 -3.42 1.26 14.53
C LEU A 83 -4.25 0.61 13.43
N PHE A 84 -3.74 -0.48 12.87
CA PHE A 84 -4.49 -1.34 11.98
C PHE A 84 -5.39 -2.30 12.77
N VAL A 85 -6.65 -2.41 12.38
CA VAL A 85 -7.56 -3.41 12.95
C VAL A 85 -7.99 -4.36 11.84
N VAL A 86 -7.57 -5.62 11.93
CA VAL A 86 -7.90 -6.65 10.94
C VAL A 86 -9.07 -7.51 11.40
N PRO A 87 -9.87 -8.08 10.47
CA PRO A 87 -10.93 -9.03 10.84
C PRO A 87 -10.34 -10.28 11.51
N SER A 88 -11.08 -10.84 12.47
CA SER A 88 -10.78 -12.16 13.02
C SER A 88 -11.10 -13.22 11.97
N THR A 89 -10.09 -13.84 11.36
CA THR A 89 -10.28 -14.95 10.42
C THR A 89 -9.67 -16.22 11.00
N GLU A 90 -10.49 -17.24 11.27
CA GLU A 90 -10.04 -18.55 11.76
C GLU A 90 -9.47 -19.47 10.67
N ALA A 91 -9.53 -19.06 9.39
CA ALA A 91 -9.21 -19.94 8.28
C ALA A 91 -7.74 -19.80 7.82
N THR A 92 -6.93 -20.75 8.27
CA THR A 92 -5.64 -21.21 7.68
C THR A 92 -4.40 -20.30 7.77
N GLY A 93 -3.52 -20.64 8.71
CA GLY A 93 -2.06 -20.67 8.52
C GLY A 93 -1.29 -19.40 8.83
N THR A 94 -1.81 -18.21 8.52
CA THR A 94 -1.17 -16.93 8.84
C THR A 94 -2.25 -15.94 9.25
N THR A 95 -2.18 -15.43 10.48
CA THR A 95 -3.15 -14.44 10.94
C THR A 95 -2.98 -13.16 10.13
N LEU A 96 -4.07 -12.43 9.84
CA LEU A 96 -4.01 -11.16 9.10
C LEU A 96 -3.08 -10.14 9.76
N THR A 97 -2.90 -10.23 11.08
CA THR A 97 -1.90 -9.46 11.84
C THR A 97 -0.46 -9.73 11.38
N GLN A 98 -0.12 -10.96 11.00
CA GLN A 98 1.21 -11.31 10.48
C GLN A 98 1.42 -10.84 9.04
N VAL A 99 0.36 -10.74 8.23
CA VAL A 99 0.44 -10.09 6.91
C VAL A 99 0.82 -8.63 7.07
N VAL A 100 0.14 -7.91 7.97
CA VAL A 100 0.46 -6.51 8.31
C VAL A 100 1.90 -6.39 8.81
N ALA A 101 2.31 -7.23 9.76
CA ALA A 101 3.65 -7.21 10.32
C ALA A 101 4.74 -7.55 9.29
N THR A 102 4.44 -8.40 8.30
CA THR A 102 5.38 -8.70 7.21
C THR A 102 5.58 -7.51 6.28
N VAL A 103 4.51 -6.77 5.97
CA VAL A 103 4.58 -5.60 5.08
C VAL A 103 5.25 -4.41 5.77
N LEU A 104 5.03 -4.22 7.07
CA LEU A 104 5.52 -3.07 7.84
C LEU A 104 6.79 -3.34 8.64
N GLY A 105 7.17 -4.60 8.80
CA GLY A 105 8.40 -5.03 9.46
C GLY A 105 9.64 -4.71 8.61
N ASP A 106 10.82 -4.90 9.19
CA ASP A 106 12.08 -4.57 8.53
C ASP A 106 12.42 -5.57 7.40
N PRO A 107 12.68 -5.12 6.15
CA PRO A 107 12.63 -3.74 5.64
C PRO A 107 11.20 -3.26 5.32
N ALA A 108 10.81 -2.14 5.92
CA ALA A 108 9.42 -1.67 5.86
C ALA A 108 8.98 -1.30 4.44
N CYS A 109 7.83 -1.83 4.04
CA CYS A 109 7.15 -1.56 2.77
C CYS A 109 7.90 -2.02 1.51
N VAL A 110 8.84 -2.96 1.66
CA VAL A 110 9.59 -3.59 0.57
C VAL A 110 9.25 -5.08 0.55
N ALA A 111 9.03 -5.66 -0.64
CA ALA A 111 8.59 -7.05 -0.74
C ALA A 111 9.74 -8.04 -0.47
N VAL A 112 10.92 -7.71 -0.99
CA VAL A 112 12.18 -8.44 -0.80
C VAL A 112 13.31 -7.43 -0.87
N ASP A 113 14.28 -7.50 0.03
CA ASP A 113 15.52 -6.71 -0.02
C ASP A 113 16.71 -7.66 0.00
N GLU A 114 17.35 -7.80 -1.15
CA GLU A 114 18.45 -8.73 -1.38
C GLU A 114 19.72 -7.97 -1.83
N PRO A 115 20.91 -8.59 -1.73
CA PRO A 115 22.16 -7.96 -2.15
C PRO A 115 22.19 -7.51 -3.63
N ASP A 116 21.39 -8.11 -4.50
CA ASP A 116 21.28 -7.78 -5.93
C ASP A 116 20.22 -6.71 -6.25
N GLY A 117 19.27 -6.48 -5.33
CA GLY A 117 18.30 -5.40 -5.42
C GLY A 117 17.04 -5.61 -4.57
N ARG A 118 16.09 -4.68 -4.72
CA ARG A 118 14.82 -4.71 -3.99
C ARG A 118 13.68 -5.11 -4.90
N HIS A 119 12.75 -5.90 -4.41
CA HIS A 119 11.45 -6.12 -5.06
C HIS A 119 10.39 -5.24 -4.40
N PHE A 120 9.56 -4.61 -5.22
CA PHE A 120 8.53 -3.71 -4.73
C PHE A 120 7.15 -4.36 -4.76
N TYR A 121 6.36 -4.05 -3.75
CA TYR A 121 4.93 -4.34 -3.78
C TYR A 121 4.23 -3.53 -4.88
N LYS A 122 3.12 -4.05 -5.39
CA LYS A 122 2.25 -3.33 -6.32
C LYS A 122 1.42 -2.32 -5.53
N GLY A 123 1.45 -1.07 -5.95
CA GLY A 123 0.62 0.00 -5.42
C GLY A 123 -0.80 0.02 -5.98
N PRO A 124 -1.68 0.86 -5.41
CA PRO A 124 -3.06 1.01 -5.87
C PRO A 124 -3.17 1.77 -7.20
N ASP A 125 -2.17 2.62 -7.48
CA ASP A 125 -2.14 3.48 -8.65
C ASP A 125 -1.61 2.77 -9.90
N ARG A 126 -1.78 3.44 -11.04
CA ARG A 126 -1.32 2.98 -12.35
C ARG A 126 -0.24 3.92 -12.82
N VAL A 127 0.76 3.41 -13.54
CA VAL A 127 1.84 4.24 -14.07
C VAL A 127 1.29 5.22 -15.12
N PRO A 128 1.27 6.53 -14.85
CA PRO A 128 0.93 7.53 -15.87
C PRO A 128 2.09 7.68 -16.85
N LEU A 129 1.79 8.01 -18.10
CA LEU A 129 2.79 8.27 -19.13
C LEU A 129 2.79 9.75 -19.51
N SER A 130 3.93 10.23 -20.02
CA SER A 130 4.13 11.64 -20.38
C SER A 130 3.17 12.19 -21.45
N ASP A 131 2.48 11.31 -22.21
CA ASP A 131 1.45 11.69 -23.19
C ASP A 131 0.01 11.72 -22.61
N GLY A 132 -0.14 11.56 -21.30
CA GLY A 132 -1.43 11.54 -20.59
C GLY A 132 -2.17 10.20 -20.66
N SER A 133 -1.57 9.17 -21.29
CA SER A 133 -2.06 7.79 -21.22
C SER A 133 -1.51 7.07 -19.98
N TYR A 134 -1.87 5.79 -19.82
CA TYR A 134 -1.38 4.93 -18.74
C TYR A 134 -0.72 3.67 -19.31
N ALA A 135 0.29 3.16 -18.64
CA ALA A 135 0.93 1.91 -19.05
C ALA A 135 -0.02 0.70 -18.91
N CYS A 136 0.06 -0.22 -19.87
CA CYS A 136 -0.51 -1.56 -19.73
C CYS A 136 0.47 -2.61 -20.27
N ALA A 137 0.30 -3.84 -19.80
CA ALA A 137 1.08 -4.97 -20.26
C ALA A 137 0.17 -6.06 -20.79
N ARG A 138 0.65 -6.81 -21.79
CA ARG A 138 -0.06 -7.97 -22.35
C ARG A 138 0.16 -9.21 -21.48
N ALA A 139 -0.21 -9.11 -20.21
CA ALA A 139 -0.05 -10.14 -19.20
C ALA A 139 -1.07 -9.92 -18.06
N PRO A 140 -1.41 -10.95 -17.27
CA PRO A 140 -2.14 -10.77 -16.02
C PRO A 140 -1.41 -9.84 -15.06
N ALA A 141 -2.16 -9.01 -14.31
CA ALA A 141 -1.56 -8.11 -13.33
C ALA A 141 -0.79 -8.85 -12.22
N SER A 142 -1.15 -10.11 -11.92
CA SER A 142 -0.45 -10.97 -10.96
C SER A 142 1.00 -11.25 -11.37
N ASP A 143 1.28 -11.26 -12.67
CA ASP A 143 2.55 -11.74 -13.21
C ASP A 143 3.58 -10.61 -13.37
N LEU A 144 3.11 -9.36 -13.26
CA LEU A 144 3.96 -8.17 -13.26
C LEU A 144 4.80 -8.12 -11.98
N GLN A 145 6.09 -7.85 -12.10
CA GLN A 145 7.00 -7.72 -10.95
C GLN A 145 7.91 -6.51 -11.14
N TRP A 146 8.00 -5.69 -10.10
CA TRP A 146 8.92 -4.55 -10.05
C TRP A 146 10.13 -4.91 -9.22
N ARG A 147 11.32 -4.64 -9.76
CA ARG A 147 12.57 -4.81 -9.02
C ARG A 147 13.58 -3.73 -9.35
N GLU A 148 14.37 -3.36 -8.37
CA GLU A 148 15.66 -2.74 -8.58
C GLU A 148 16.70 -3.79 -8.96
N VAL A 149 17.60 -3.45 -9.87
CA VAL A 149 18.73 -4.28 -10.27
C VAL A 149 20.00 -3.43 -10.17
N ARG A 150 20.97 -3.90 -9.39
CA ARG A 150 22.31 -3.29 -9.34
C ARG A 150 23.12 -3.75 -10.55
N VAL A 151 23.42 -2.82 -11.46
CA VAL A 151 24.20 -3.09 -12.67
C VAL A 151 25.65 -2.59 -12.51
N ASP A 152 25.86 -1.50 -11.77
CA ASP A 152 27.15 -0.89 -11.46
C ASP A 152 27.14 -0.23 -10.07
N GLU A 153 28.12 0.62 -9.78
CA GLU A 153 28.23 1.39 -8.52
C GLU A 153 27.22 2.56 -8.43
N GLY A 154 26.41 2.79 -9.46
CA GLY A 154 25.41 3.85 -9.53
C GLY A 154 24.11 3.51 -8.78
N ARG A 155 23.10 4.36 -8.99
CA ARG A 155 21.75 4.08 -8.50
C ARG A 155 21.21 2.82 -9.19
N PRO A 156 20.52 1.92 -8.46
CA PRO A 156 19.96 0.73 -9.07
C PRO A 156 18.91 1.09 -10.12
N ARG A 157 18.93 0.32 -11.21
CA ARG A 157 17.97 0.43 -12.30
C ARG A 157 16.64 -0.17 -11.90
N LEU A 158 15.52 0.45 -12.25
CA LEU A 158 14.20 -0.12 -12.01
C LEU A 158 13.74 -0.91 -13.25
N GLU A 159 13.31 -2.15 -13.04
CA GLU A 159 12.78 -3.03 -14.08
C GLU A 159 11.36 -3.47 -13.73
N LEU A 160 10.51 -3.54 -14.76
CA LEU A 160 9.27 -4.29 -14.73
C LEU A 160 9.45 -5.57 -15.55
N SER A 161 9.12 -6.73 -14.97
CA SER A 161 9.14 -8.01 -15.66
C SER A 161 7.78 -8.70 -15.69
N VAL A 162 7.62 -9.62 -16.66
CA VAL A 162 6.60 -10.66 -16.72
C VAL A 162 7.35 -12.00 -16.72
N GLY A 163 7.35 -12.70 -15.59
CA GLY A 163 8.25 -13.84 -15.39
C GLY A 163 9.71 -13.41 -15.56
N THR A 164 10.42 -13.99 -16.53
CA THR A 164 11.83 -13.67 -16.82
C THR A 164 12.01 -12.58 -17.88
N GLU A 165 10.93 -12.13 -18.54
CA GLU A 165 10.99 -11.12 -19.59
C GLU A 165 10.89 -9.72 -18.99
N VAL A 166 11.87 -8.86 -19.28
CA VAL A 166 11.84 -7.44 -18.88
C VAL A 166 11.03 -6.65 -19.91
N VAL A 167 9.95 -6.02 -19.48
CA VAL A 167 8.98 -5.33 -20.34
C VAL A 167 9.02 -3.80 -20.21
N ALA A 168 9.69 -3.28 -19.18
CA ALA A 168 10.04 -1.86 -19.06
C ALA A 168 11.31 -1.68 -18.22
N VAL A 169 12.07 -0.63 -18.52
CA VAL A 169 13.33 -0.31 -17.85
C VAL A 169 13.40 1.19 -17.61
N PHE A 170 13.78 1.58 -16.40
CA PHE A 170 13.96 2.96 -15.97
C PHE A 170 15.32 3.12 -15.31
N GLU A 171 15.97 4.28 -15.50
CA GLU A 171 17.28 4.57 -14.92
C GLU A 171 17.31 4.38 -13.40
N HIS A 172 16.24 4.79 -12.71
CA HIS A 172 16.01 4.58 -11.28
C HIS A 172 14.54 4.84 -10.95
N VAL A 173 14.13 4.57 -9.71
CA VAL A 173 12.74 4.73 -9.26
C VAL A 173 12.14 6.11 -9.53
N ASP A 174 12.89 7.22 -9.39
CA ASP A 174 12.31 8.57 -9.60
C ASP A 174 11.86 8.83 -11.05
N ALA A 175 12.36 8.07 -12.03
CA ALA A 175 11.93 8.20 -13.42
C ALA A 175 10.47 7.75 -13.64
N LEU A 176 9.84 7.10 -12.66
CA LEU A 176 8.41 6.78 -12.67
C LEU A 176 7.51 8.02 -12.67
N GLY A 177 7.97 9.14 -12.10
CA GLY A 177 7.19 10.38 -12.02
C GLY A 177 6.95 11.05 -13.38
N ASP A 178 7.80 10.75 -14.37
CA ASP A 178 7.70 11.22 -15.76
C ASP A 178 8.02 10.07 -16.72
N ALA A 179 7.30 8.96 -16.58
CA ALA A 179 7.52 7.79 -17.40
C ALA A 179 7.24 8.10 -18.89
N GLY A 180 8.30 8.09 -19.69
CA GLY A 180 8.19 8.32 -21.12
C GLY A 180 7.34 7.25 -21.81
N ARG A 181 6.52 7.65 -22.78
CA ARG A 181 5.65 6.73 -23.54
C ARG A 181 6.41 5.54 -24.16
N HIS A 182 7.65 5.74 -24.57
CA HIS A 182 8.50 4.72 -25.18
C HIS A 182 8.99 3.64 -24.20
N ALA A 183 8.84 3.85 -22.89
CA ALA A 183 9.22 2.87 -21.87
C ALA A 183 8.33 1.62 -21.88
N PHE A 184 7.13 1.72 -22.47
CA PHE A 184 6.18 0.62 -22.55
C PHE A 184 5.74 0.37 -23.99
N GLN A 185 5.70 -0.91 -24.37
CA GLN A 185 5.17 -1.32 -25.68
C GLN A 185 3.68 -0.95 -25.83
N HIS A 186 2.91 -1.11 -24.74
CA HIS A 186 1.47 -0.86 -24.75
C HIS A 186 1.09 0.22 -23.74
N ALA A 187 0.16 1.07 -24.16
CA ALA A 187 -0.45 2.08 -23.31
C ALA A 187 -1.95 2.12 -23.56
N TYR A 188 -2.71 2.65 -22.60
CA TYR A 188 -4.14 2.80 -22.77
C TYR A 188 -4.62 4.16 -22.25
N ARG A 189 -5.72 4.64 -22.82
CA ARG A 189 -6.40 5.86 -22.38
C ARG A 189 -7.91 5.67 -22.44
N ARG A 190 -8.64 6.49 -21.71
CA ARG A 190 -10.10 6.60 -21.88
C ARG A 190 -10.37 7.63 -22.98
N ALA A 191 -11.02 7.20 -24.06
CA ALA A 191 -11.45 8.07 -25.14
C ALA A 191 -12.73 8.86 -24.76
N ASP A 192 -13.06 9.85 -25.57
CA ASP A 192 -14.19 10.76 -25.35
C ASP A 192 -15.56 10.02 -25.38
N ASP A 193 -15.64 8.90 -26.10
CA ASP A 193 -16.80 8.02 -26.14
C ASP A 193 -16.92 7.12 -24.89
N GLY A 194 -16.01 7.28 -23.93
CA GLY A 194 -15.94 6.53 -22.69
C GLY A 194 -15.28 5.16 -22.80
N ARG A 195 -14.88 4.70 -24.00
CA ARG A 195 -14.17 3.44 -24.21
C ARG A 195 -12.70 3.55 -23.83
N PHE A 196 -12.09 2.41 -23.58
CA PHE A 196 -10.66 2.30 -23.30
C PHE A 196 -9.94 1.89 -24.58
N GLU A 197 -9.09 2.76 -25.11
CA GLU A 197 -8.26 2.49 -26.28
C GLU A 197 -6.90 1.99 -25.82
N VAL A 198 -6.52 0.78 -26.23
CA VAL A 198 -5.16 0.27 -26.08
C VAL A 198 -4.39 0.61 -27.35
N THR A 199 -3.16 1.08 -27.17
CA THR A 199 -2.28 1.54 -28.22
C THR A 199 -0.92 0.84 -28.17
N ALA A 200 -0.33 0.59 -29.33
CA ALA A 200 1.05 0.13 -29.49
C ALA A 200 1.74 1.01 -30.52
N GLY A 201 2.93 1.54 -30.21
CA GLY A 201 3.63 2.47 -31.10
C GLY A 201 2.84 3.75 -31.46
N GLY A 202 1.89 4.16 -30.60
CA GLY A 202 1.00 5.30 -30.84
C GLY A 202 -0.29 4.99 -31.60
N GLU A 203 -0.41 3.81 -32.22
CA GLU A 203 -1.62 3.40 -32.95
C GLU A 203 -2.60 2.66 -32.04
N VAL A 204 -3.91 2.92 -32.20
CA VAL A 204 -4.96 2.19 -31.49
C VAL A 204 -5.10 0.79 -32.09
N ILE A 205 -4.79 -0.23 -31.28
CA ILE A 205 -4.86 -1.64 -31.71
C ILE A 205 -6.13 -2.33 -31.21
N GLU A 206 -6.73 -1.86 -30.12
CA GLU A 206 -7.95 -2.46 -29.57
C GLU A 206 -8.78 -1.46 -28.74
N ARG A 207 -10.08 -1.69 -28.65
CA ARG A 207 -11.03 -0.84 -27.90
C ARG A 207 -11.94 -1.65 -26.99
N PHE A 208 -11.94 -1.34 -25.70
CA PHE A 208 -12.73 -2.03 -24.70
C PHE A 208 -13.83 -1.14 -24.10
N PRO A 209 -14.98 -1.71 -23.70
CA PRO A 209 -16.04 -0.95 -23.02
C PRO A 209 -15.70 -0.60 -21.57
N GLY A 210 -14.63 -1.17 -20.99
CA GLY A 210 -14.26 -0.92 -19.61
C GLY A 210 -12.99 -1.69 -19.19
N PRO A 211 -12.45 -1.39 -18.00
CA PRO A 211 -11.20 -1.97 -17.51
C PRO A 211 -11.28 -3.49 -17.30
N THR A 212 -12.43 -4.02 -16.87
CA THR A 212 -12.64 -5.46 -16.73
C THR A 212 -12.58 -6.18 -18.08
N ALA A 213 -13.18 -5.60 -19.13
CA ALA A 213 -13.10 -6.14 -20.48
C ALA A 213 -11.68 -6.06 -21.04
N MET A 214 -10.97 -4.96 -20.78
CA MET A 214 -9.57 -4.78 -21.16
C MET A 214 -8.66 -5.85 -20.55
N ARG A 215 -8.81 -6.12 -19.24
CA ARG A 215 -8.08 -7.20 -18.55
C ARG A 215 -8.40 -8.58 -19.13
N ARG A 216 -9.68 -8.85 -19.44
CA ARG A 216 -10.09 -10.10 -20.12
C ARG A 216 -9.53 -10.22 -21.54
N GLY A 217 -9.32 -9.09 -22.22
CA GLY A 217 -8.62 -8.99 -23.51
C GLY A 217 -7.11 -9.16 -23.41
N GLY A 218 -6.56 -9.37 -22.21
CA GLY A 218 -5.15 -9.61 -21.97
C GLY A 218 -4.32 -8.35 -21.67
N TYR A 219 -4.92 -7.17 -21.59
CA TYR A 219 -4.23 -5.93 -21.25
C TYR A 219 -4.51 -5.52 -19.80
N ALA A 220 -3.56 -5.81 -18.90
CA ALA A 220 -3.64 -5.34 -17.53
C ALA A 220 -3.01 -3.95 -17.42
N PRO A 221 -3.66 -2.97 -16.75
CA PRO A 221 -2.95 -1.77 -16.32
C PRO A 221 -1.72 -2.14 -15.49
N VAL A 222 -0.59 -1.50 -15.76
CA VAL A 222 0.61 -1.70 -14.96
C VAL A 222 0.44 -0.94 -13.63
N PRO A 223 0.45 -1.63 -12.48
CA PRO A 223 0.40 -0.95 -11.18
C PRO A 223 1.72 -0.21 -10.94
N MET A 224 1.63 1.00 -10.40
CA MET A 224 2.81 1.73 -9.90
C MET A 224 3.43 0.92 -8.74
N PRO A 225 4.75 0.72 -8.64
CA PRO A 225 5.34 0.09 -7.47
C PRO A 225 5.19 0.98 -6.23
N ILE A 226 5.05 0.36 -5.07
CA ILE A 226 5.25 1.05 -3.78
C ILE A 226 6.75 1.24 -3.61
N VAL A 227 7.21 2.48 -3.76
CA VAL A 227 8.59 2.90 -3.49
C VAL A 227 8.58 3.67 -2.18
N PRO A 228 9.12 3.11 -1.07
CA PRO A 228 9.03 3.74 0.24
C PRO A 228 9.56 5.19 0.26
N GLU A 229 10.63 5.46 -0.49
CA GLU A 229 11.23 6.79 -0.58
C GLU A 229 10.31 7.85 -1.20
N HIS A 230 9.29 7.44 -1.96
CA HIS A 230 8.31 8.36 -2.56
C HIS A 230 7.11 8.62 -1.64
N LEU A 231 6.88 7.75 -0.66
CA LEU A 231 5.70 7.81 0.21
C LEU A 231 6.01 8.41 1.57
N PHE A 232 7.21 8.15 2.10
CA PHE A 232 7.61 8.51 3.44
C PHE A 232 8.67 9.63 3.43
N PRO A 233 8.62 10.58 4.39
CA PRO A 233 9.77 11.42 4.70
C PRO A 233 11.05 10.60 4.95
N ALA A 234 12.21 11.18 4.63
CA ALA A 234 13.50 10.47 4.74
C ALA A 234 13.84 10.07 6.19
N ASP A 235 13.36 10.82 7.16
CA ASP A 235 13.54 10.65 8.61
C ASP A 235 12.31 10.02 9.29
N ALA A 236 11.33 9.54 8.51
CA ALA A 236 10.13 8.93 9.06
C ALA A 236 10.45 7.67 9.87
N ASP A 237 10.00 7.64 11.13
CA ASP A 237 10.06 6.44 11.95
C ASP A 237 8.98 5.43 11.51
N ARG A 238 9.43 4.43 10.74
CA ARG A 238 8.55 3.39 10.18
C ARG A 238 8.20 2.29 11.19
N SER A 239 8.62 2.42 12.45
CA SER A 239 8.21 1.51 13.53
C SER A 239 6.86 1.88 14.17
N ARG A 240 6.33 3.07 13.85
CA ARG A 240 5.13 3.67 14.47
C ARG A 240 3.80 3.07 14.00
N TRP A 241 3.71 1.75 14.05
CA TRP A 241 2.50 1.00 13.72
C TRP A 241 2.20 -0.08 14.76
N ALA A 242 0.93 -0.40 14.89
CA ALA A 242 0.46 -1.58 15.60
C ALA A 242 -0.68 -2.24 14.81
N VAL A 243 -0.89 -3.53 15.05
CA VAL A 243 -2.01 -4.27 14.49
C VAL A 243 -2.69 -5.13 15.55
N CYS A 244 -4.03 -5.14 15.55
CA CYS A 244 -4.84 -5.96 16.44
C CYS A 244 -6.01 -6.62 15.70
N GLN A 245 -6.68 -7.54 16.38
CA GLN A 245 -7.88 -8.22 15.91
C GLN A 245 -8.94 -8.22 17.03
N PRO A 246 -10.25 -8.13 16.70
CA PRO A 246 -11.32 -7.97 17.70
C PRO A 246 -11.37 -9.00 18.83
N ASP A 247 -10.97 -10.24 18.54
CA ASP A 247 -10.92 -11.37 19.48
C ASP A 247 -9.62 -11.43 20.32
N GLY A 248 -8.63 -10.61 20.00
CA GLY A 248 -7.35 -10.50 20.71
C GLY A 248 -7.41 -9.68 22.01
N GLY A 249 -8.59 -9.18 22.40
CA GLY A 249 -8.76 -8.45 23.65
C GLY A 249 -8.02 -7.12 23.68
N ARG A 250 -6.86 -7.07 24.38
CA ARG A 250 -5.98 -5.90 24.51
C ARG A 250 -4.66 -6.06 23.76
N ASP A 251 -4.46 -7.21 23.14
CA ASP A 251 -3.18 -7.51 22.53
C ASP A 251 -3.02 -6.79 21.19
N VAL A 252 -1.87 -6.13 21.06
CA VAL A 252 -1.42 -5.47 19.83
C VAL A 252 -0.07 -6.05 19.43
N LEU A 253 0.13 -6.24 18.13
CA LEU A 253 1.42 -6.62 17.55
C LEU A 253 2.08 -5.37 16.98
N THR A 254 3.33 -5.13 17.38
CA THR A 254 4.18 -4.02 16.89
C THR A 254 5.52 -4.58 16.39
N VAL A 255 6.44 -3.70 15.98
CA VAL A 255 7.82 -4.10 15.67
C VAL A 255 8.52 -4.79 16.86
N ALA A 256 8.17 -4.45 18.10
CA ALA A 256 8.74 -5.03 19.30
C ALA A 256 8.13 -6.40 19.66
N GLY A 257 7.10 -6.83 18.93
CA GLY A 257 6.36 -8.05 19.18
C GLY A 257 4.99 -7.81 19.81
N LEU A 258 4.34 -8.92 20.18
CA LEU A 258 3.00 -8.94 20.76
C LEU A 258 3.05 -8.52 22.23
N HIS A 259 2.20 -7.56 22.60
CA HIS A 259 2.01 -7.15 23.99
C HIS A 259 0.60 -6.61 24.23
N ALA A 260 0.19 -6.56 25.50
CA ALA A 260 -1.07 -5.95 25.87
C ALA A 260 -0.92 -4.43 25.92
N TRP A 261 -1.78 -3.71 25.19
CA TRP A 261 -1.87 -2.26 25.25
C TRP A 261 -2.99 -1.86 26.23
N ALA A 262 -2.56 -1.32 27.38
CA ALA A 262 -3.37 -0.86 28.51
C ALA A 262 -4.42 -1.88 29.03
#